data_AF-A0A4E9ETV1-F1
#
_entry.id   AF-A0A4E9ETV1-F1
#
_cell.length_a   1.000
_cell.length_b   1.000
_cell.length_c   1.000
_cell.angle_alpha   90.00
_cell.angle_beta   90.00
_cell.angle_gamma   90.00
#
_symmetry.space_group_name_H-M   'P 1'
#
loop_
_entity.id
_entity.type
_entity.pdbx_description
1 polymer ?
#
loop_
_entity_poly.entity_id
_entity_poly.type
_entity_poly.pdbx_seq_one_letter_code
_entity_poly.pdbx_strand_id
1 'polypeptide(L)'
;MICFILFLTEVILLFVSSGFWSLSDVGFYEDSGDIDFRTKISMKLYRDDCSSALCRLDGWTCVFARIISAEPLEVEDGTGRLLLNRIAEDISIEDVHSNDYCYLLLDTTVRPIRCIRITVVPVEIAPLAHYQLKLVRDLEEKQFSLPL
;
A
#
# COMPACT_ATOMS: atom_id res chain seq x y z
N MET A 1 -14.85 16.30 -15.80
CA MET A 1 -13.40 16.37 -15.52
C MET A 1 -13.06 16.95 -14.15
N ILE A 2 -13.76 18.00 -13.67
CA ILE A 2 -13.47 18.62 -12.36
C ILE A 2 -13.67 17.66 -11.17
N CYS A 3 -14.69 16.79 -11.19
CA CYS A 3 -14.89 15.80 -10.12
C CYS A 3 -13.73 14.81 -9.96
N PHE A 4 -13.04 14.45 -11.05
CA PHE A 4 -11.97 13.44 -10.98
C PHE A 4 -10.71 14.01 -10.31
N ILE A 5 -10.42 15.30 -10.53
CA ILE A 5 -9.28 15.98 -9.90
C ILE A 5 -9.53 16.19 -8.41
N LEU A 6 -10.74 16.62 -8.03
CA LEU A 6 -11.12 16.78 -6.62
C LEU A 6 -11.04 15.45 -5.86
N PHE A 7 -11.52 14.37 -6.48
CA PHE A 7 -11.45 13.04 -5.92
C PHE A 7 -10.01 12.55 -5.78
N LEU A 8 -9.15 12.77 -6.78
CA LEU A 8 -7.72 12.47 -6.66
C LEU A 8 -7.05 13.26 -5.55
N THR A 9 -7.34 14.55 -5.39
CA THR A 9 -6.75 15.35 -4.32
C THR A 9 -7.21 14.89 -2.95
N GLU A 10 -8.50 14.57 -2.75
CA GLU A 10 -8.99 14.06 -1.47
C GLU A 10 -8.42 12.68 -1.17
N VAL A 11 -8.27 11.83 -2.17
CA VAL A 11 -7.68 10.50 -2.02
C VAL A 11 -6.18 10.61 -1.70
N ILE A 12 -5.43 11.46 -2.40
CA ILE A 12 -4.03 11.74 -2.09
C ILE A 12 -3.90 12.36 -0.69
N LEU A 13 -4.77 13.31 -0.32
CA LEU A 13 -4.79 13.88 1.02
C LEU A 13 -5.17 12.85 2.08
N LEU A 14 -6.11 11.93 1.79
CA LEU A 14 -6.45 10.82 2.67
C LEU A 14 -5.25 9.92 2.84
N PHE A 15 -4.52 9.62 1.76
CA PHE A 15 -3.29 8.83 1.79
C PHE A 15 -2.14 9.50 2.53
N VAL A 16 -1.95 10.81 2.36
CA VAL A 16 -0.94 11.60 3.08
C VAL A 16 -1.33 11.78 4.55
N SER A 17 -2.60 12.07 4.84
CA SER A 17 -3.12 12.27 6.21
C SER A 17 -3.22 10.96 6.99
N SER A 18 -3.45 9.84 6.30
CA SER A 18 -3.34 8.49 6.87
C SER A 18 -1.90 8.03 7.09
N GLY A 19 -0.90 8.86 6.73
CA GLY A 19 0.52 8.50 6.81
C GLY A 19 0.90 7.35 5.89
N PHE A 20 0.04 7.02 4.93
CA PHE A 20 0.22 5.92 3.99
C PHE A 20 1.08 6.34 2.79
N TRP A 21 1.22 7.64 2.53
CA TRP A 21 2.29 8.22 1.74
C TRP A 21 3.01 9.25 2.61
N SER A 22 4.33 9.16 2.71
CA SER A 22 5.11 10.31 3.14
C SER A 22 5.14 11.32 1.98
N LEU A 23 5.25 12.62 2.26
CA LEU A 23 5.44 13.63 1.20
C LEU A 23 6.65 13.28 0.30
N SER A 24 7.63 12.56 0.85
CA SER A 24 8.80 12.03 0.14
C SER A 24 8.48 10.96 -0.91
N ASP A 25 7.33 10.28 -0.84
CA ASP A 25 6.89 9.32 -1.86
C ASP A 25 6.24 10.03 -3.06
N VAL A 26 5.88 11.30 -2.92
CA VAL A 26 5.24 12.14 -3.97
C VAL A 26 6.28 12.98 -4.72
N GLY A 27 7.56 12.98 -4.30
CA GLY A 27 8.64 13.61 -5.04
C GLY A 27 9.95 13.75 -4.26
N PHE A 28 11.01 13.98 -5.04
CA PHE A 28 12.32 14.51 -4.63
C PHE A 28 13.26 13.55 -3.90
N TYR A 29 14.02 12.77 -4.68
CA TYR A 29 15.38 12.42 -4.30
C TYR A 29 16.20 13.73 -4.28
N GLU A 30 16.28 14.38 -3.13
CA GLU A 30 17.45 15.21 -2.82
C GLU A 30 18.39 14.37 -1.97
N ASP A 31 19.34 13.75 -2.68
CA ASP A 31 20.56 13.17 -2.13
C ASP A 31 21.30 14.29 -1.38
N SER A 32 21.10 14.35 -0.07
CA SER A 32 21.87 15.21 0.82
C SER A 32 22.45 14.31 1.91
N GLY A 33 23.67 13.85 1.65
CA GLY A 33 24.52 13.29 2.68
C GLY A 33 24.82 14.35 3.74
N ASP A 34 24.32 14.16 4.95
CA ASP A 34 25.10 14.37 6.17
C ASP A 34 24.40 13.72 7.39
N ILE A 35 25.05 12.68 7.89
CA ILE A 35 25.32 12.35 9.30
C ILE A 35 24.30 12.75 10.40
N ASP A 36 23.81 11.70 11.08
CA ASP A 36 23.30 11.59 12.47
C ASP A 36 21.81 11.86 12.77
N PHE A 37 21.01 10.79 12.70
CA PHE A 37 19.80 10.63 13.52
C PHE A 37 19.72 9.20 14.06
N ARG A 38 20.01 9.03 15.35
CA ARG A 38 19.53 7.95 16.23
C ARG A 38 18.36 7.14 15.62
N THR A 39 18.67 5.92 15.15
CA THR A 39 17.71 4.81 15.01
C THR A 39 16.45 5.05 14.16
N LYS A 40 16.52 5.86 13.09
CA LYS A 40 15.43 5.91 12.10
C LYS A 40 15.62 4.74 11.13
N ILE A 41 15.05 3.57 11.46
CA ILE A 41 14.91 2.46 10.50
C ILE A 41 14.14 3.05 9.32
N SER A 42 14.84 3.31 8.21
CA SER A 42 14.23 3.66 6.93
C SER A 42 13.49 2.42 6.44
N MET A 43 12.29 2.20 6.98
CA MET A 43 11.42 1.12 6.55
C MET A 43 10.91 1.50 5.17
N LYS A 44 11.37 0.77 4.16
CA LYS A 44 10.94 0.96 2.78
C LYS A 44 9.46 0.63 2.67
N LEU A 45 8.70 1.49 2.01
CA LEU A 45 7.31 1.26 1.68
C LEU A 45 7.22 0.83 0.21
N TYR A 46 6.70 -0.36 -0.03
CA TYR A 46 6.49 -0.94 -1.35
C TYR A 46 5.02 -0.86 -1.76
N ARG A 47 4.77 -0.87 -3.07
CA ARG A 47 3.42 -1.05 -3.62
C ARG A 47 3.40 -2.36 -4.38
N ASP A 48 2.71 -3.33 -3.81
CA ASP A 48 2.69 -4.68 -4.35
C ASP A 48 1.25 -5.14 -4.61
N ASP A 49 1.14 -6.20 -5.40
CA ASP A 49 -0.08 -7.01 -5.43
C ASP A 49 -0.03 -8.05 -4.30
N CYS A 50 -1.12 -8.79 -4.09
CA CYS A 50 -1.20 -9.86 -3.11
C CYS A 50 -0.06 -10.88 -3.26
N SER A 51 0.32 -11.21 -4.49
CA SER A 51 1.38 -12.21 -4.77
C SER A 51 2.77 -11.70 -4.40
N SER A 52 3.10 -10.47 -4.79
CA SER A 52 4.35 -9.79 -4.48
C SER A 52 4.47 -9.52 -2.98
N ALA A 53 3.38 -9.14 -2.32
CA ALA A 53 3.36 -8.94 -0.87
C ALA A 53 3.73 -10.21 -0.09
N LEU A 54 3.34 -11.40 -0.57
CA LEU A 54 3.75 -12.69 0.02
C LEU A 54 5.25 -12.95 -0.14
N CYS A 55 5.83 -12.51 -1.26
CA CYS A 55 7.24 -12.69 -1.59
C CYS A 55 8.17 -11.68 -0.88
N ARG A 56 7.68 -10.50 -0.48
CA ARG A 56 8.47 -9.48 0.24
C ARG A 56 8.86 -9.92 1.64
N LEU A 57 10.13 -9.77 1.99
CA LEU A 57 10.69 -10.17 3.30
C LEU A 57 11.06 -8.97 4.19
N ASP A 58 11.03 -7.75 3.65
CA ASP A 58 11.46 -6.54 4.33
C ASP A 58 10.55 -5.34 4.03
N GLY A 59 10.47 -4.44 5.01
CA GLY A 59 9.72 -3.19 4.91
C GLY A 59 8.22 -3.33 5.12
N TRP A 60 7.50 -2.33 4.66
CA TRP A 60 6.05 -2.31 4.61
C TRP A 60 5.61 -2.40 3.16
N THR A 61 4.47 -3.04 2.91
CA THR A 61 3.89 -3.09 1.58
C THR A 61 2.43 -2.65 1.61
N CYS A 62 2.09 -1.85 0.61
CA CYS A 62 0.74 -1.41 0.32
C CYS A 62 0.15 -2.34 -0.74
N VAL A 63 -1.01 -2.92 -0.44
CA VAL A 63 -1.77 -3.75 -1.37
C VAL A 63 -3.16 -3.17 -1.56
N PHE A 64 -3.60 -3.07 -2.82
CA PHE A 64 -4.98 -2.77 -3.16
C PHE A 64 -5.72 -4.06 -3.50
N ALA A 65 -6.71 -4.42 -2.69
CA ALA A 65 -7.45 -5.68 -2.84
C ALA A 65 -8.92 -5.52 -2.44
N ARG A 66 -9.75 -6.44 -2.92
CA ARG A 66 -11.15 -6.58 -2.56
C ARG A 66 -11.29 -7.48 -1.35
N ILE A 67 -12.09 -7.08 -0.37
CA ILE A 67 -12.37 -7.86 0.83
C ILE A 67 -13.31 -9.02 0.47
N ILE A 68 -12.89 -10.24 0.81
CA ILE A 68 -13.70 -11.46 0.68
C ILE A 68 -14.44 -11.72 2.00
N SER A 69 -13.71 -11.65 3.11
CA SER A 69 -14.19 -11.91 4.45
C SER A 69 -13.52 -10.96 5.43
N ALA A 70 -14.23 -10.55 6.48
CA ALA A 70 -13.74 -9.68 7.53
C ALA A 70 -13.17 -10.47 8.73
N GLU A 71 -13.69 -11.67 9.00
CA GLU A 71 -13.28 -12.52 10.11
C GLU A 71 -13.10 -13.99 9.67
N PRO A 72 -11.88 -14.47 9.40
CA PRO A 72 -10.63 -13.71 9.31
C PRO A 72 -10.61 -12.75 8.13
N LEU A 73 -9.76 -11.71 8.21
CA LEU A 73 -9.60 -10.75 7.11
C LEU A 73 -8.95 -11.46 5.91
N GLU A 74 -9.75 -11.72 4.90
CA GLU A 74 -9.33 -12.30 3.63
C GLU A 74 -9.57 -11.28 2.53
N VAL A 75 -8.51 -10.99 1.77
CA VAL A 75 -8.56 -10.06 0.64
C VAL A 75 -8.05 -10.72 -0.63
N GLU A 76 -8.61 -10.35 -1.77
CA GLU A 76 -8.28 -10.88 -3.08
C GLU A 76 -8.02 -9.73 -4.05
N ASP A 77 -6.97 -9.87 -4.85
CA ASP A 77 -6.76 -9.02 -6.02
C ASP A 77 -6.71 -9.87 -7.29
N GLY A 78 -6.37 -9.25 -8.43
CA GLY A 78 -6.26 -9.96 -9.71
C GLY A 78 -5.11 -10.97 -9.79
N THR A 79 -4.25 -11.06 -8.77
CA THR A 79 -3.03 -11.89 -8.77
C THR A 79 -3.08 -13.02 -7.75
N GLY A 80 -3.78 -12.82 -6.63
CA GLY A 80 -3.87 -13.81 -5.57
C GLY A 80 -4.74 -13.37 -4.40
N ARG A 81 -4.63 -14.14 -3.30
CA ARG A 81 -5.37 -13.93 -2.05
C ARG A 81 -4.41 -13.79 -0.88
N LEU A 82 -4.76 -12.94 0.07
CA LEU A 82 -4.06 -12.76 1.33
C LEU A 82 -5.01 -13.06 2.49
N LEU A 83 -4.60 -13.99 3.34
CA LEU A 83 -5.27 -14.29 4.60
C LEU A 83 -4.50 -13.63 5.75
N LEU A 84 -5.10 -12.62 6.36
CA LEU A 84 -4.48 -11.79 7.40
C LEU A 84 -5.04 -12.16 8.76
N ASN A 85 -4.37 -13.11 9.41
CA ASN A 85 -4.73 -13.55 10.76
C ASN A 85 -4.28 -12.58 11.86
N ARG A 86 -3.38 -11.64 11.55
CA ARG A 86 -2.87 -10.64 12.49
C ARG A 86 -3.21 -9.24 12.00
N ILE A 87 -4.14 -8.62 12.68
CA ILE A 87 -4.61 -7.26 12.41
C ILE A 87 -4.19 -6.41 13.61
N ALA A 88 -3.70 -5.19 13.38
CA ALA A 88 -3.40 -4.26 14.46
C ALA A 88 -4.68 -3.93 15.25
N GLU A 89 -4.55 -3.78 16.57
CA GLU A 89 -5.69 -3.54 17.49
C GLU A 89 -6.44 -2.24 17.16
N ASP A 90 -5.80 -1.30 16.46
CA ASP A 90 -6.37 -0.01 16.06
C ASP A 90 -7.28 -0.09 14.82
N ILE A 91 -7.46 -1.27 14.22
CA ILE A 91 -8.31 -1.45 13.04
C ILE A 91 -9.71 -1.90 13.47
N SER A 92 -10.70 -1.02 13.30
CA SER A 92 -12.12 -1.37 13.43
C SER A 92 -12.57 -2.15 12.19
N ILE A 93 -12.67 -3.47 12.33
CA ILE A 93 -13.19 -4.38 11.29
C ILE A 93 -14.71 -4.22 11.14
N GLU A 94 -15.39 -3.56 12.09
CA GLU A 94 -16.84 -3.39 12.11
C GLU A 94 -17.40 -2.67 10.87
N ASP A 95 -16.61 -1.77 10.25
CA ASP A 95 -16.99 -1.02 9.04
C ASP A 95 -16.55 -1.71 7.74
N VAL A 96 -15.95 -2.90 7.82
CA VAL A 96 -15.37 -3.61 6.69
C VAL A 96 -16.41 -4.60 6.15
N HIS A 97 -17.00 -4.30 5.00
CA HIS A 97 -17.94 -5.21 4.34
C HIS A 97 -17.27 -6.10 3.30
N SER A 98 -17.76 -7.33 3.18
CA SER A 98 -17.41 -8.20 2.06
C SER A 98 -17.77 -7.51 0.73
N ASN A 99 -16.88 -7.62 -0.24
CA ASN A 99 -16.90 -6.98 -1.56
C ASN A 99 -16.46 -5.52 -1.62
N ASP A 100 -16.13 -4.89 -0.50
CA ASP A 100 -15.52 -3.56 -0.55
C ASP A 100 -14.07 -3.63 -1.05
N TYR A 101 -13.63 -2.57 -1.71
CA TYR A 101 -12.23 -2.41 -2.08
C TYR A 101 -11.49 -1.70 -0.94
N CYS A 102 -10.25 -2.09 -0.70
CA CYS A 102 -9.45 -1.48 0.34
C CYS A 102 -7.98 -1.41 -0.02
N TYR A 103 -7.31 -0.47 0.62
CA TYR A 103 -5.86 -0.43 0.72
C TYR A 103 -5.43 -1.00 2.06
N LEU A 104 -4.53 -1.98 2.01
CA LEU A 104 -3.94 -2.60 3.19
C LEU A 104 -2.49 -2.16 3.31
N LEU A 105 -2.12 -1.67 4.49
CA LEU A 105 -0.73 -1.52 4.89
C LEU A 105 -0.31 -2.78 5.64
N LEU A 106 0.63 -3.51 5.06
CA LEU A 106 1.12 -4.78 5.57
C LEU A 106 2.56 -4.63 6.02
N ASP A 107 2.86 -5.11 7.21
CA ASP A 107 4.22 -5.25 7.70
C ASP A 107 4.76 -6.64 7.33
N THR A 108 5.72 -6.66 6.41
CA THR A 108 6.35 -7.89 5.91
C THR A 108 7.55 -8.29 6.75
N THR A 109 8.02 -7.44 7.68
CA THR A 109 9.13 -7.77 8.58
C THR A 109 8.75 -8.82 9.62
N VAL A 110 7.45 -8.98 9.88
CA VAL A 110 6.88 -9.99 10.78
C VAL A 110 6.17 -11.09 9.99
N ARG A 111 6.24 -12.33 10.50
CA ARG A 111 5.55 -13.50 9.94
C ARG A 111 4.70 -14.20 11.01
N PRO A 112 3.40 -14.49 10.76
CA PRO A 112 2.62 -14.14 9.58
C PRO A 112 2.51 -12.62 9.37
N ILE A 113 2.36 -12.19 8.10
CA ILE A 113 2.28 -10.77 7.72
C ILE A 113 1.21 -10.08 8.56
N ARG A 114 1.55 -8.93 9.15
CA ARG A 114 0.64 -8.18 10.01
C ARG A 114 0.00 -7.05 9.22
N CYS A 115 -1.33 -6.96 9.25
CA CYS A 115 -2.04 -5.78 8.78
C CYS A 115 -1.90 -4.66 9.81
N ILE A 116 -1.24 -3.58 9.42
CA ILE A 116 -1.05 -2.38 10.25
C ILE A 116 -2.20 -1.40 10.08
N ARG A 117 -2.74 -1.30 8.86
CA ARG A 117 -3.87 -0.42 8.54
C ARG A 117 -4.70 -0.99 7.40
N ILE A 118 -6.00 -0.79 7.48
CA ILE A 118 -6.92 -0.97 6.36
C ILE A 118 -7.65 0.35 6.10
N THR A 119 -7.81 0.70 4.82
CA THR A 119 -8.60 1.85 4.40
C THR A 119 -9.56 1.37 3.33
N VAL A 120 -10.84 1.30 3.67
CA VAL A 120 -11.90 1.00 2.70
C VAL A 120 -12.05 2.19 1.75
N VAL A 121 -12.14 1.89 0.46
CA VAL A 121 -12.26 2.86 -0.62
C VAL A 121 -13.37 2.44 -1.58
N PRO A 122 -14.03 3.40 -2.24
CA PRO A 122 -15.08 3.07 -3.19
C PRO A 122 -14.48 2.50 -4.48
N VAL A 123 -15.26 1.69 -5.21
CA VAL A 123 -14.81 0.91 -6.38
C VAL A 123 -14.25 1.77 -7.51
N GLU A 124 -14.67 3.03 -7.61
CA GLU A 124 -14.20 4.00 -8.58
C GLU A 124 -12.70 4.30 -8.47
N ILE A 125 -12.08 3.96 -7.33
CA ILE A 125 -10.62 4.08 -7.11
C ILE A 125 -9.85 2.93 -7.78
N ALA A 126 -10.48 1.79 -8.07
CA ALA A 126 -9.79 0.61 -8.59
C ALA A 126 -8.95 0.89 -9.86
N PRO A 127 -9.44 1.63 -10.87
CA PRO A 127 -8.63 1.98 -12.04
C PRO A 127 -7.39 2.81 -11.68
N LEU A 128 -7.51 3.74 -10.73
CA LEU A 128 -6.40 4.56 -10.25
C LEU A 128 -5.37 3.71 -9.48
N ALA A 129 -5.85 2.80 -8.63
CA ALA A 129 -5.00 1.89 -7.87
C ALA A 129 -4.17 0.99 -8.80
N HIS A 130 -4.82 0.39 -9.79
CA HIS A 130 -4.14 -0.44 -10.79
C HIS A 130 -3.16 0.38 -11.64
N TYR A 131 -3.51 1.61 -12.02
CA TYR A 131 -2.62 2.49 -12.74
C TYR A 131 -1.37 2.85 -11.92
N GLN A 132 -1.55 3.16 -10.64
CA GLN A 132 -0.42 3.45 -9.73
C GLN A 132 0.49 2.24 -9.52
N LEU A 133 -0.08 1.04 -9.34
CA LEU A 133 0.69 -0.20 -9.22
C LEU A 133 1.49 -0.46 -10.51
N LYS A 134 0.87 -0.25 -11.68
CA LYS A 134 1.55 -0.36 -12.96
C LYS A 134 2.70 0.63 -13.08
N LEU A 135 2.50 1.89 -12.70
CA LEU A 135 3.58 2.89 -12.72
C LEU A 135 4.77 2.48 -11.85
N VAL A 136 4.54 1.92 -10.67
CA VAL A 136 5.63 1.42 -9.81
C VAL A 136 6.37 0.27 -10.47
N ARG A 137 5.65 -0.68 -11.08
CA ARG A 137 6.29 -1.79 -11.81
C ARG A 137 7.10 -1.31 -13.00
N ASP A 138 6.55 -0.40 -13.79
CA ASP A 138 7.24 0.18 -14.94
C ASP A 138 8.51 0.93 -14.50
N LEU A 139 8.53 1.52 -13.29
CA LEU A 139 9.70 2.17 -12.70
C LEU A 139 10.73 1.15 -12.19
N GLU A 140 10.30 0.09 -11.51
CA GLU A 140 11.17 -1.01 -11.06
C GLU A 140 11.81 -1.73 -12.26
N GLU A 141 11.05 -1.99 -13.33
CA GLU A 141 11.57 -2.54 -14.58
C GLU A 141 12.55 -1.59 -15.27
N LYS A 142 12.26 -0.28 -15.28
CA LYS A 142 13.19 0.72 -15.85
C LYS A 142 14.50 0.78 -15.10
N GLN A 143 14.49 0.68 -13.77
CA GLN A 143 15.71 0.65 -12.96
C GLN A 143 16.58 -0.57 -13.26
N PHE A 144 15.98 -1.72 -13.60
CA PHE A 144 16.72 -2.91 -14.04
C PHE A 144 17.14 -2.90 -15.52
N SER A 145 16.53 -2.05 -16.34
CA SER A 145 16.83 -1.94 -17.77
C SER A 145 17.93 -0.93 -18.13
N LEU A 146 18.55 -0.26 -17.16
CA LEU A 146 19.77 0.51 -17.43
C LEU A 146 20.90 -0.48 -17.76
N PRO A 147 21.46 -0.44 -18.97
CA PRO A 147 22.65 -1.22 -19.27
C PRO A 147 23.79 -0.68 -18.40
N LEU A 148 24.50 -1.60 -17.73
CA LEU A 148 25.88 -1.37 -17.29
C LEU A 148 26.71 -0.77 -18.43
#